data_AF-A0A1G0NGC9-F1
#
_entry.id   AF-A0A1G0NGC9-F1
#
_cell.length_a   1.000
_cell.length_b   1.000
_cell.length_c   1.000
_cell.angle_alpha   90.00
_cell.angle_beta   90.00
_cell.angle_gamma   90.00
#
_symmetry.space_group_name_H-M   'P 1'
#
loop_
_entity.id
_entity.type
_entity.pdbx_description
1 polymer ?
#
loop_
_entity_poly.entity_id
_entity_poly.type
_entity_poly.pdbx_seq_one_letter_code
_entity_poly.pdbx_strand_id
1 'polypeptide(L)'
;MAIKTTGAEFKQWLESDWGQDAWWEDNVVKVDGAYVDDDYDHSTIPDASAVVLEQGLILTEKGAKNVDAVRHFRAWRAAQEHTYVVVKVPKDQLDAFLATLPSFGAKQSKGGPG
;
A
#
# COMPACT_ATOMS: atom_id res chain seq x y z
N MET A 1 8.60 0.51 14.42
CA MET A 1 7.14 0.28 14.64
C MET A 1 6.54 -0.11 13.32
N ALA A 2 5.85 -1.25 13.24
CA ALA A 2 5.17 -1.70 12.04
C ALA A 2 4.22 -0.64 11.45
N ILE A 3 3.99 -0.70 10.15
CA ILE A 3 3.03 0.17 9.45
C ILE A 3 1.86 -0.66 8.93
N LYS A 4 0.65 -0.19 9.23
CA LYS A 4 -0.59 -0.73 8.69
C LYS A 4 -0.93 0.02 7.40
N THR A 5 -1.40 -0.73 6.41
CA THR A 5 -1.73 -0.24 5.07
C THR A 5 -2.79 -1.14 4.43
N THR A 6 -3.26 -0.76 3.26
CA THR A 6 -4.10 -1.62 2.40
C THR A 6 -3.25 -2.31 1.33
N GLY A 7 -3.78 -3.39 0.73
CA GLY A 7 -3.16 -4.03 -0.42
C GLY A 7 -2.92 -3.06 -1.58
N ALA A 8 -3.89 -2.17 -1.86
CA ALA A 8 -3.77 -1.19 -2.93
C ALA A 8 -2.60 -0.22 -2.72
N GLU A 9 -2.48 0.36 -1.53
CA GLU A 9 -1.41 1.31 -1.21
C GLU A 9 -0.05 0.59 -1.12
N PHE A 10 -0.02 -0.64 -0.61
CA PHE A 10 1.19 -1.45 -0.55
C PHE A 10 1.74 -1.78 -1.94
N LYS A 11 0.88 -2.20 -2.88
CA LYS A 11 1.28 -2.47 -4.26
C LYS A 11 1.79 -1.22 -4.98
N GLN A 12 1.14 -0.07 -4.79
CA GLN A 12 1.63 1.20 -5.33
C GLN A 12 3.03 1.56 -4.82
N TRP A 13 3.32 1.24 -3.55
CA TRP A 13 4.65 1.43 -3.01
C TRP A 13 5.67 0.48 -3.66
N LEU A 14 5.33 -0.80 -3.85
CA LEU A 14 6.20 -1.78 -4.54
C LEU A 14 6.52 -1.39 -5.99
N GLU A 15 5.55 -0.78 -6.67
CA GLU A 15 5.69 -0.31 -8.06
C GLU A 15 6.36 1.07 -8.17
N SER A 16 6.59 1.75 -7.04
CA SER A 16 7.22 3.08 -7.03
C SER A 16 8.71 3.00 -7.30
N ASP A 17 9.27 4.09 -7.83
CA ASP A 17 10.71 4.19 -8.04
C ASP A 17 11.45 4.27 -6.69
N TRP A 18 12.11 3.17 -6.32
CA TRP A 18 12.98 3.07 -5.14
C TRP A 18 14.44 3.47 -5.44
N GLY A 19 14.71 3.86 -6.68
CA GLY A 19 16.05 4.13 -7.19
C GLY A 19 16.57 2.99 -8.07
N GLN A 20 17.64 3.31 -8.78
CA GLN A 20 18.26 2.41 -9.75
C GLN A 20 18.79 1.14 -9.06
N ASP A 21 18.43 -0.02 -9.61
CA ASP A 21 18.88 -1.34 -9.17
C ASP A 21 18.60 -1.57 -7.66
N ALA A 22 17.46 -1.06 -7.18
CA ALA A 22 17.00 -1.27 -5.82
C ALA A 22 16.29 -2.62 -5.68
N TRP A 23 16.54 -3.33 -4.58
CA TRP A 23 15.81 -4.55 -4.25
C TRP A 23 15.51 -4.61 -2.75
N TRP A 24 14.60 -5.52 -2.38
CA TRP A 24 14.06 -5.62 -1.03
C TRP A 24 14.35 -7.01 -0.44
N GLU A 25 14.92 -7.05 0.76
CA GLU A 25 15.26 -8.26 1.51
C GLU A 25 14.81 -8.16 2.97
N ASP A 26 14.94 -9.28 3.71
CA ASP A 26 14.64 -9.40 5.14
C ASP A 26 13.23 -8.88 5.50
N ASN A 27 12.27 -9.11 4.61
CA ASN A 27 10.92 -8.59 4.72
C ASN A 27 10.07 -9.41 5.69
N VAL A 28 9.32 -8.71 6.53
CA VAL A 28 8.32 -9.33 7.40
C VAL A 28 7.00 -8.64 7.16
N VAL A 29 6.10 -9.33 6.46
CA VAL A 29 4.80 -8.81 6.03
C VAL A 29 3.69 -9.73 6.54
N LYS A 30 2.58 -9.13 6.97
CA LYS A 30 1.31 -9.83 7.17
C LYS A 30 0.28 -9.36 6.16
N VAL A 31 -0.49 -10.29 5.60
CA VAL A 31 -1.68 -10.02 4.80
C VAL A 31 -2.86 -10.67 5.50
N ASP A 32 -3.88 -9.88 5.82
CA ASP A 32 -5.08 -10.30 6.55
C ASP A 32 -4.79 -11.08 7.85
N GLY A 33 -3.68 -10.69 8.51
CA GLY A 33 -3.24 -11.25 9.79
C GLY A 33 -2.34 -12.48 9.68
N ALA A 34 -2.12 -13.03 8.49
CA ALA A 34 -1.20 -14.14 8.24
C ALA A 34 0.14 -13.63 7.72
N TYR A 35 1.25 -14.19 8.23
CA TYR A 35 2.58 -13.93 7.68
C TYR A 35 2.70 -14.54 6.28
N VAL A 36 3.30 -13.80 5.36
CA VAL A 36 3.64 -14.27 4.01
C VAL A 36 5.16 -14.44 3.91
N ASP A 37 5.60 -15.39 3.08
CA ASP A 37 7.02 -15.64 2.83
C ASP A 37 7.58 -14.74 1.72
N ASP A 38 8.88 -14.84 1.48
CA ASP A 38 9.60 -14.02 0.49
C ASP A 38 9.25 -14.40 -0.96
N ASP A 39 8.72 -15.61 -1.18
CA ASP A 39 8.28 -16.11 -2.48
C ASP A 39 6.80 -15.72 -2.79
N TYR A 40 6.12 -15.07 -1.85
CA TYR A 40 4.72 -14.69 -1.99
C TYR A 40 4.54 -13.62 -3.06
N ASP A 41 3.69 -13.89 -4.04
CA ASP A 41 3.38 -12.94 -5.11
C ASP A 41 2.57 -11.75 -4.58
N HIS A 42 3.25 -10.65 -4.29
CA HIS A 42 2.62 -9.44 -3.76
C HIS A 42 1.59 -8.82 -4.71
N SER A 43 1.64 -9.13 -6.01
CA SER A 43 0.67 -8.63 -6.99
C SER A 43 -0.73 -9.23 -6.77
N THR A 44 -0.83 -10.41 -6.15
CA THR A 44 -2.10 -11.09 -5.89
C THR A 44 -2.81 -10.58 -4.63
N ILE A 45 -2.21 -9.66 -3.88
CA ILE A 45 -2.84 -9.09 -2.68
C ILE A 45 -4.09 -8.30 -3.10
N PRO A 46 -5.29 -8.65 -2.58
CA PRO A 46 -6.50 -7.87 -2.81
C PRO A 46 -6.36 -6.43 -2.32
N ASP A 47 -6.89 -5.47 -3.07
CA ASP A 47 -6.76 -4.04 -2.78
C ASP A 47 -7.23 -3.66 -1.36
N ALA A 48 -8.27 -4.35 -0.88
CA ALA A 48 -8.89 -4.11 0.42
C ALA A 48 -8.25 -4.90 1.57
N SER A 49 -7.31 -5.82 1.30
CA SER A 49 -6.66 -6.62 2.34
C SER A 49 -5.88 -5.74 3.30
N ALA A 50 -5.91 -6.12 4.58
CA ALA A 50 -5.13 -5.46 5.61
C ALA A 50 -3.68 -5.94 5.51
N VAL A 51 -2.76 -5.03 5.21
CA VAL A 51 -1.33 -5.33 5.12
C VAL A 51 -0.60 -4.70 6.30
N VAL A 52 0.31 -5.45 6.91
CA VAL A 52 1.20 -4.97 7.97
C VAL A 52 2.64 -5.22 7.54
N LEU A 53 3.38 -4.15 7.27
CA LEU A 53 4.82 -4.20 7.05
C LEU A 53 5.53 -3.98 8.38
N GLU A 54 6.15 -5.05 8.90
CA GLU A 54 6.81 -5.05 10.21
C GLU A 54 8.31 -4.74 10.09
N GLN A 55 8.96 -5.27 9.04
CA GLN A 55 10.39 -5.16 8.80
C GLN A 55 10.71 -5.29 7.30
N GLY A 56 11.87 -4.80 6.90
CA GLY A 56 12.46 -5.00 5.59
C GLY A 56 13.68 -4.11 5.39
N LEU A 57 14.56 -4.49 4.46
CA LEU A 57 15.72 -3.71 4.06
C LEU A 57 15.69 -3.48 2.56
N ILE A 58 15.71 -2.20 2.16
CA ILE A 58 15.90 -1.82 0.77
C ILE A 58 17.38 -1.54 0.56
N LEU A 59 17.96 -2.22 -0.43
CA LEU A 59 19.36 -2.10 -0.85
C LEU A 59 19.43 -1.43 -2.22
N THR A 60 20.53 -0.73 -2.50
CA THR A 60 20.79 -0.07 -3.80
C THR A 60 22.26 -0.30 -4.20
N GLU A 61 22.53 -0.54 -5.49
CA GLU A 61 23.88 -0.89 -5.98
C GLU A 61 24.95 0.18 -5.71
N LYS A 62 24.58 1.47 -5.70
CA LYS A 62 25.53 2.57 -5.46
C LYS A 62 25.73 2.85 -3.97
N GLY A 63 26.26 1.85 -3.27
CA GLY A 63 26.99 2.03 -2.00
C GLY A 63 26.12 2.12 -0.75
N ALA A 64 25.92 0.96 -0.12
CA ALA A 64 25.87 0.77 1.35
C ALA A 64 24.81 1.57 2.14
N LYS A 65 23.69 1.98 1.55
CA LYS A 65 22.55 2.51 2.30
C LYS A 65 21.46 1.47 2.40
N ASN A 66 21.51 0.72 3.50
CA ASN A 66 20.39 -0.08 3.96
C ASN A 66 19.32 0.88 4.48
N VAL A 67 18.20 0.98 3.77
CA VAL A 67 17.06 1.77 4.22
C VAL A 67 16.04 0.81 4.83
N ASP A 68 15.68 1.06 6.08
CA ASP A 68 14.56 0.39 6.73
C ASP A 68 13.29 0.58 5.88
N ALA A 69 12.71 -0.52 5.40
CA ALA A 69 11.58 -0.51 4.48
C ALA A 69 10.36 0.21 5.09
N VAL A 70 10.14 0.09 6.40
CA VAL A 70 9.04 0.77 7.09
C VAL A 70 9.25 2.29 7.06
N ARG A 71 10.48 2.76 7.27
CA ARG A 71 10.85 4.17 7.15
C ARG A 71 10.75 4.66 5.71
N HIS A 72 11.20 3.87 4.75
CA HIS A 72 11.08 4.17 3.33
C HIS A 72 9.61 4.35 2.94
N PHE A 73 8.77 3.37 3.28
CA PHE A 73 7.33 3.41 3.07
C PHE A 73 6.70 4.66 3.67
N ARG A 74 7.04 5.02 4.92
CA ARG A 74 6.50 6.22 5.57
C ARG A 74 6.87 7.50 4.83
N ALA A 75 8.11 7.62 4.37
CA ALA A 75 8.56 8.78 3.61
C ALA A 75 7.84 8.86 2.26
N TRP A 76 7.73 7.73 1.55
CA TRP A 76 6.97 7.63 0.31
C TRP A 76 5.50 8.01 0.50
N ARG A 77 4.82 7.47 1.52
CA ARG A 77 3.43 7.77 1.85
C ARG A 77 3.24 9.26 2.16
N ALA A 78 4.14 9.85 2.93
CA ALA A 78 4.08 11.27 3.29
C ALA A 78 4.29 12.22 2.10
N ALA A 79 4.94 11.76 1.03
CA ALA A 79 5.13 12.53 -0.19
C ALA A 79 3.92 12.48 -1.14
N GLN A 80 2.92 11.63 -0.88
CA GLN A 80 1.73 11.54 -1.71
C GLN A 80 0.81 12.73 -1.48
N GLU A 81 0.36 13.37 -2.55
CA GLU A 81 -0.64 14.46 -2.50
C GLU A 81 -2.07 13.92 -2.33
N HIS A 82 -2.26 12.62 -2.57
CA HIS A 82 -3.55 11.94 -2.53
C HIS A 82 -3.44 10.66 -1.71
N THR A 83 -4.56 10.27 -1.08
CA THR A 83 -4.67 9.03 -0.33
C THR A 83 -5.95 8.30 -0.72
N TYR A 84 -5.97 6.99 -0.50
CA TYR A 84 -7.12 6.14 -0.78
C TYR A 84 -7.84 5.81 0.52
N VAL A 85 -9.17 5.85 0.48
CA VAL A 85 -10.03 5.43 1.59
C VAL A 85 -10.97 4.35 1.09
N VAL A 86 -10.89 3.16 1.69
CA VAL A 86 -11.86 2.09 1.47
C VAL A 86 -12.91 2.17 2.57
N VAL A 87 -14.17 2.34 2.18
CA VAL A 87 -15.31 2.44 3.11
C VAL A 87 -16.36 1.39 2.79
N LYS A 88 -17.00 0.85 3.84
CA LYS A 88 -18.16 -0.01 3.71
C LYS A 88 -19.40 0.81 4.02
N VAL A 89 -20.28 0.96 3.02
CA VAL A 89 -21.50 1.77 3.13
C VAL A 89 -22.71 0.85 2.96
N PRO A 90 -23.79 1.02 3.75
CA PRO A 90 -25.07 0.36 3.50
C PRO A 90 -25.53 0.61 2.05
N LYS A 91 -26.05 -0.43 1.39
CA LYS A 91 -26.41 -0.36 -0.04
C LYS A 91 -27.41 0.76 -0.34
N ASP A 92 -28.37 0.97 0.55
CA ASP A 92 -29.40 2.00 0.50
C ASP A 92 -28.87 3.43 0.71
N GLN A 93 -27.63 3.57 1.22
CA GLN A 93 -26.97 4.86 1.44
C GLN A 93 -25.89 5.17 0.40
N LEU A 94 -25.63 4.26 -0.54
CA LEU A 94 -24.55 4.41 -1.51
C LEU A 94 -24.68 5.70 -2.34
N ASP A 95 -25.86 5.96 -2.88
CA ASP A 95 -26.09 7.15 -3.71
C ASP A 95 -25.89 8.45 -2.92
N ALA A 96 -26.38 8.49 -1.68
CA ALA A 96 -26.21 9.62 -0.78
C ALA A 96 -24.73 9.84 -0.45
N PHE A 97 -23.98 8.77 -0.17
CA PHE A 97 -22.54 8.85 0.06
C PHE A 97 -21.79 9.35 -1.17
N LEU A 98 -22.04 8.77 -2.36
CA LEU A 98 -21.39 9.15 -3.61
C LEU A 98 -21.67 10.61 -3.99
N ALA A 99 -22.87 11.13 -3.67
CA ALA A 99 -23.21 12.54 -3.88
C ALA A 99 -22.36 13.52 -3.04
N THR A 100 -21.78 13.08 -1.92
CA THR A 100 -20.90 13.93 -1.09
C THR A 100 -19.48 14.05 -1.64
N LEU A 101 -18.98 13.05 -2.36
CA LEU A 101 -17.58 12.94 -2.78
C LEU A 101 -17.08 14.08 -3.71
N PRO A 102 -17.89 14.63 -4.65
CA PRO A 102 -17.46 15.75 -5.48
C PRO A 102 -17.04 16.99 -4.69
N SER A 103 -17.61 17.21 -3.50
CA SER A 103 -17.23 18.34 -2.64
C SER A 103 -15.78 18.28 -2.13
N PHE A 104 -15.16 17.10 -2.20
CA PHE A 104 -13.77 16.85 -1.82
C PHE A 104 -12.82 16.78 -3.03
N GLY A 105 -13.30 17.09 -4.25
CA GLY A 105 -12.51 16.95 -5.48
C GLY A 105 -12.18 15.48 -5.83
N ALA A 106 -12.87 14.52 -5.20
CA ALA A 106 -12.61 13.11 -5.41
C ALA A 106 -13.07 12.66 -6.79
N LYS A 107 -12.18 12.00 -7.55
CA LYS A 107 -12.54 11.29 -8.77
C LYS A 107 -13.05 9.90 -8.43
N GLN A 108 -14.21 9.55 -8.97
CA GLN A 108 -14.77 8.21 -8.85
C GLN A 108 -14.06 7.28 -9.85
N SER A 109 -13.45 6.21 -9.37
CA SER A 109 -13.09 5.06 -10.20
C SER A 109 -14.03 3.90 -9.87
N LYS A 110 -14.54 3.21 -10.90
CA LYS A 110 -15.26 1.95 -10.69
C LYS A 110 -14.21 0.87 -10.45
N GLY A 111 -14.09 0.40 -9.20
CA GLY A 111 -13.44 -0.88 -8.92
C GLY A 111 -14.19 -1.96 -9.68
N GLY A 112 -13.49 -2.65 -10.60
CA GLY A 112 -14.05 -3.79 -11.31
C GLY A 112 -14.46 -4.90 -10.33
N PRO A 113 -15.48 -5.70 -10.65
CA PRO A 113 -15.85 -6.83 -9.81
C PRO A 113 -14.69 -7.83 -9.76
N GLY A 114 -14.17 -8.07 -8.55
CA GLY A 114 -13.35 -9.24 -8.23
C GLY A 114 -14.18 -10.50 -8.07
#